data_AF-A0A382GCL5-F1
#
_entry.id   AF-A0A382GCL5-F1
#
_cell.length_a   1.000
_cell.length_b   1.000
_cell.length_c   1.000
_cell.angle_alpha   90.00
_cell.angle_beta   90.00
_cell.angle_gamma   90.00
#
_symmetry.space_group_name_H-M   'P 1'
#
loop_
_entity.id
_entity.type
_entity.pdbx_description
1 polymer ?
#
loop_
_entity_poly.entity_id
_entity_poly.type
_entity_poly.pdbx_seq_one_letter_code
_entity_poly.pdbx_strand_id
1 'polypeptide(L)'
;YMVVGPAGYAGLVRQEDCRLNVAAAFDADWVRRCGSPEQAVRTHLKWASMPGLPRKIYRGWKGTPYLTRRLSSLGGERLFLVGDAAGYVEPFTGEGMGWALRGALELAPLVQAGVTHWEETLVHRWEEIHQRQIRRSQHICKVVAWGLRRPWIARRALRVFGLIPGLAHPLVIHTSMTSHIRGGNS
;
A
#
# COMPACT_ATOMS: atom_id res chain seq x y z
N TYR A 1 -3.54 -14.10 3.78
CA TYR A 1 -4.48 -14.41 2.68
C TYR A 1 -4.95 -13.13 2.02
N MET A 2 -5.11 -13.11 0.70
CA MET A 2 -5.65 -11.94 -0.02
C MET A 2 -6.79 -12.39 -0.94
N VAL A 3 -7.93 -11.71 -0.84
CA VAL A 3 -9.13 -11.96 -1.64
C VAL A 3 -9.35 -10.78 -2.56
N VAL A 4 -9.14 -10.96 -3.86
CA VAL A 4 -9.33 -9.93 -4.88
C VAL A 4 -10.60 -10.23 -5.68
N GLY A 5 -11.41 -9.21 -5.89
CA GLY A 5 -12.64 -9.30 -6.69
C GLY A 5 -12.95 -7.99 -7.41
N PRO A 6 -14.04 -7.95 -8.17
CA PRO A 6 -14.37 -6.80 -9.02
C PRO A 6 -14.67 -5.51 -8.24
N ALA A 7 -15.03 -5.62 -6.95
CA ALA A 7 -15.31 -4.48 -6.08
C ALA A 7 -14.07 -3.96 -5.30
N GLY A 8 -12.91 -4.62 -5.44
CA GLY A 8 -11.69 -4.33 -4.68
C GLY A 8 -11.08 -5.58 -4.04
N TYR A 9 -10.37 -5.40 -2.92
CA TYR A 9 -9.69 -6.50 -2.25
C TYR A 9 -9.82 -6.46 -0.73
N ALA A 10 -9.67 -7.64 -0.11
CA ALA A 10 -9.55 -7.81 1.33
C ALA A 10 -8.32 -8.66 1.66
N GLY A 11 -7.42 -8.12 2.49
CA GLY A 11 -6.23 -8.79 3.01
C GLY A 11 -6.43 -9.24 4.45
N LEU A 12 -5.93 -10.43 4.78
CA LEU A 12 -5.92 -11.01 6.11
C LEU A 12 -4.48 -11.35 6.49
N VAL A 13 -4.00 -10.77 7.58
CA VAL A 13 -2.65 -10.97 8.12
C VAL A 13 -2.74 -11.42 9.56
N ARG A 14 -2.03 -12.51 9.89
CA ARG A 14 -1.84 -12.95 11.28
C ARG A 14 -0.60 -12.24 11.83
N GLN A 15 -0.76 -11.57 12.97
CA GLN A 15 0.35 -10.95 13.70
C GLN A 15 1.06 -11.98 14.58
N GLU A 16 2.25 -11.62 15.07
CA GLU A 16 3.10 -12.48 15.91
C GLU A 16 2.40 -12.96 17.19
N ASP A 17 1.48 -12.16 17.73
CA ASP A 17 0.67 -12.46 18.91
C ASP A 17 -0.63 -13.23 18.60
N CYS A 18 -0.69 -13.90 17.45
CA CYS A 18 -1.85 -14.64 16.95
C CYS A 18 -3.10 -13.79 16.66
N ARG A 19 -3.06 -12.45 16.74
CA ARG A 19 -4.18 -11.60 16.31
C ARG A 19 -4.34 -11.64 14.80
N LEU A 20 -5.58 -11.49 14.34
CA LEU A 20 -5.93 -11.46 12.92
C LEU A 20 -6.35 -10.05 12.54
N ASN A 21 -5.55 -9.41 11.70
CA ASN A 21 -5.87 -8.12 11.10
C ASN A 21 -6.49 -8.33 9.73
N VAL A 22 -7.57 -7.61 9.47
CA VAL A 22 -8.24 -7.59 8.18
C VAL A 22 -8.31 -6.16 7.69
N ALA A 23 -7.81 -5.94 6.48
CA ALA A 23 -7.89 -4.67 5.79
C ALA A 23 -8.61 -4.88 4.46
N ALA A 24 -9.41 -3.90 4.03
CA ALA A 24 -10.09 -3.97 2.76
C ALA A 24 -10.08 -2.61 2.08
N ALA A 25 -9.89 -2.61 0.76
CA ALA A 25 -10.07 -1.45 -0.07
C ALA A 25 -11.16 -1.79 -1.10
N PHE A 26 -12.28 -1.08 -1.02
CA PHE A 26 -13.42 -1.27 -1.90
C PHE A 26 -13.81 0.05 -2.55
N ASP A 27 -14.42 -0.05 -3.73
CA ASP A 27 -15.06 1.11 -4.36
C ASP A 27 -16.17 1.67 -3.47
N ALA A 28 -16.29 3.01 -3.42
CA ALA A 28 -17.29 3.68 -2.59
C ALA A 28 -18.72 3.22 -2.92
N ASP A 29 -19.01 2.96 -4.20
CA ASP A 29 -20.30 2.44 -4.65
C ASP A 29 -20.60 1.04 -4.12
N TRP A 30 -19.59 0.19 -3.97
CA TRP A 30 -19.75 -1.14 -3.38
C TRP A 30 -20.12 -1.04 -1.92
N VAL A 31 -19.39 -0.23 -1.15
CA VAL A 31 -19.68 -0.01 0.28
C VAL A 31 -21.09 0.57 0.46
N ARG A 32 -21.49 1.52 -0.40
CA ARG A 32 -22.84 2.10 -0.39
C ARG A 32 -23.92 1.06 -0.70
N ARG A 33 -23.74 0.22 -1.73
CA ARG A 33 -24.70 -0.85 -2.08
C ARG A 33 -24.84 -1.90 -0.97
N CYS A 34 -23.76 -2.22 -0.26
CA CYS A 34 -23.80 -3.14 0.86
C CYS A 34 -24.35 -2.52 2.15
N GLY A 35 -24.54 -1.20 2.20
CA GLY A 35 -25.08 -0.46 3.35
C GLY A 35 -24.10 -0.23 4.50
N SER A 36 -22.98 -0.98 4.57
CA SER A 36 -21.92 -0.75 5.55
C SER A 36 -20.59 -1.39 5.13
N PRO A 37 -19.44 -0.89 5.62
CA PRO A 37 -18.13 -1.53 5.41
C PRO A 37 -18.09 -2.97 5.92
N GLU A 38 -18.71 -3.23 7.07
CA GLU A 38 -18.86 -4.57 7.63
C GLU A 38 -19.52 -5.53 6.62
N GLN A 39 -20.66 -5.11 6.06
CA GLN A 39 -21.42 -5.95 5.14
C GLN A 39 -20.71 -6.09 3.80
N ALA A 40 -19.98 -5.06 3.36
CA ALA A 40 -19.15 -5.11 2.17
C ALA A 40 -18.05 -6.18 2.30
N VAL A 41 -17.32 -6.20 3.42
CA VAL A 41 -16.27 -7.21 3.69
C VAL A 41 -16.88 -8.60 3.78
N ARG A 42 -17.99 -8.75 4.51
CA ARG A 42 -18.67 -10.04 4.66
C ARG A 42 -19.17 -10.60 3.34
N THR A 43 -19.76 -9.75 2.49
CA THR A 43 -20.24 -10.14 1.16
C THR A 43 -19.08 -10.55 0.27
N HIS A 44 -17.98 -9.78 0.28
CA HIS A 44 -16.79 -10.06 -0.53
C HIS A 44 -16.09 -11.37 -0.13
N LEU A 45 -15.94 -11.63 1.17
CA LEU A 45 -15.35 -12.88 1.66
C LEU A 45 -16.23 -14.09 1.37
N LYS A 46 -17.57 -13.95 1.50
CA LYS A 46 -18.52 -15.01 1.13
C LYS A 46 -18.46 -15.33 -0.37
N TRP A 47 -18.36 -14.31 -1.23
CA TRP A 47 -18.22 -14.50 -2.67
C TRP A 47 -16.99 -15.34 -3.02
N ALA A 48 -15.88 -15.13 -2.31
CA ALA A 48 -14.65 -15.90 -2.49
C ALA A 48 -14.65 -17.27 -1.79
N SER A 49 -15.78 -17.73 -1.27
CA SER A 49 -15.91 -19.00 -0.52
C SER A 49 -14.93 -19.13 0.65
N MET A 50 -14.53 -18.00 1.27
CA MET A 50 -13.66 -18.02 2.43
C MET A 50 -14.40 -18.57 3.66
N PRO A 51 -13.71 -19.32 4.53
CA PRO A 51 -14.29 -19.78 5.78
C PRO A 51 -14.81 -18.60 6.61
N GLY A 52 -15.93 -18.81 7.30
CA GLY A 52 -16.55 -17.80 8.14
C GLY A 52 -15.58 -17.30 9.21
N LEU A 53 -15.27 -16.00 9.18
CA LEU A 53 -14.41 -15.39 10.19
C LEU A 53 -15.19 -15.14 11.49
N PRO A 54 -14.51 -15.09 12.65
CA PRO A 54 -15.13 -14.69 13.92
C PRO A 54 -15.91 -13.38 13.79
N ARG A 55 -17.13 -13.33 14.35
CA ARG A 55 -18.02 -12.15 14.32
C ARG A 55 -17.33 -10.84 14.73
N LYS A 56 -16.34 -10.91 15.62
CA LYS A 56 -15.58 -9.76 16.12
C LYS A 56 -14.80 -9.02 15.03
N ILE A 57 -14.35 -9.70 13.97
CA ILE A 57 -13.59 -9.10 12.86
C ILE A 57 -14.43 -8.14 12.02
N TYR A 58 -15.73 -8.38 11.99
CA TYR A 58 -16.67 -7.58 11.20
C TYR A 58 -17.08 -6.29 11.89
N ARG A 59 -16.71 -6.08 13.16
CA ARG A 59 -17.09 -4.89 13.93
C ARG A 59 -15.98 -3.84 13.90
N GLY A 60 -16.36 -2.56 13.96
CA GLY A 60 -15.41 -1.45 14.18
C GLY A 60 -14.61 -1.01 12.96
N TRP A 61 -15.09 -1.33 11.75
CA TRP A 61 -14.47 -0.86 10.51
C TRP A 61 -14.48 0.67 10.44
N LYS A 62 -13.29 1.26 10.37
CA LYS A 62 -13.11 2.69 10.11
C LYS A 62 -12.75 2.86 8.65
N GLY A 63 -13.54 3.65 7.93
CA GLY A 63 -13.16 4.09 6.59
C GLY A 63 -12.08 5.15 6.69
N THR A 64 -11.04 5.02 5.88
CA THR A 64 -10.10 6.12 5.65
C THR A 64 -10.66 6.94 4.49
N PRO A 65 -10.98 8.23 4.68
CA PRO A 65 -11.37 9.07 3.55
C PRO A 65 -10.22 9.12 2.54
N TYR A 66 -10.53 9.39 1.28
CA TYR A 66 -9.50 9.64 0.28
C TYR A 66 -8.56 10.73 0.80
N LEU A 67 -7.28 10.43 0.98
CA LEU A 67 -6.23 11.41 1.28
C LEU A 67 -5.92 12.23 0.00
N THR A 68 -6.94 12.77 -0.66
CA THR A 68 -6.82 13.59 -1.87
C THR A 68 -6.54 15.05 -1.52
N ARG A 69 -5.73 15.30 -0.50
CA ARG A 69 -5.33 16.65 -0.14
C ARG A 69 -4.13 17.04 -1.00
N ARG A 70 -4.37 17.93 -1.97
CA ARG A 70 -3.30 18.58 -2.72
C ARG A 70 -2.68 19.66 -1.83
N LEU A 71 -1.43 19.47 -1.43
CA LEU A 71 -0.67 20.50 -0.71
C LEU A 71 -0.20 21.57 -1.69
N SER A 72 -0.25 22.84 -1.26
CA SER A 72 0.30 23.98 -2.00
C SER A 72 1.82 24.07 -1.91
N SER A 73 2.41 23.52 -0.85
CA SER A 73 3.85 23.38 -0.63
C SER A 73 4.15 22.11 0.17
N LEU A 74 5.30 21.48 -0.09
CA LEU A 74 5.80 20.34 0.70
C LEU A 74 6.68 20.73 1.88
N GLY A 75 6.73 22.02 2.23
CA GLY A 75 7.53 22.50 3.34
C GLY A 75 7.36 24.00 3.60
N GLY A 76 8.17 24.50 4.52
CA GLY A 76 8.29 25.90 4.86
C GLY A 76 9.68 26.17 5.41
N GLU A 77 9.89 27.34 6.01
CA GLU A 77 11.17 27.63 6.66
C GLU A 77 11.50 26.55 7.70
N ARG A 78 12.62 25.85 7.49
CA ARG A 78 13.14 24.78 8.34
C ARG A 78 12.15 23.64 8.58
N LEU A 79 11.22 23.43 7.64
CA LEU A 79 10.18 22.41 7.73
C LEU A 79 10.04 21.68 6.40
N PHE A 80 10.02 20.35 6.46
CA PHE A 80 9.69 19.49 5.33
C PHE A 80 8.57 18.53 5.71
N LEU A 81 7.64 18.31 4.78
CA LEU A 81 6.57 17.32 4.91
C LEU A 81 7.00 16.03 4.21
N VAL A 82 6.75 14.88 4.82
CA VAL A 82 7.11 13.55 4.30
C VAL A 82 6.04 12.52 4.64
N GLY A 83 5.94 11.45 3.84
CA GLY A 83 4.93 10.41 4.03
C GLY A 83 3.51 10.95 3.89
N ASP A 84 2.60 10.50 4.75
CA ASP A 84 1.20 10.94 4.74
C ASP A 84 1.03 12.46 4.92
N ALA A 85 1.97 13.10 5.63
CA ALA A 85 1.98 14.55 5.78
C ALA A 85 2.26 15.30 4.46
N ALA A 86 2.92 14.65 3.49
CA ALA A 86 3.16 15.16 2.15
C ALA A 86 1.99 14.88 1.17
N GLY A 87 0.89 14.29 1.66
CA GLY A 87 -0.37 14.16 0.91
C GLY A 87 -0.40 13.02 -0.11
N TYR A 88 0.49 12.03 -0.01
CA TYR A 88 0.48 10.89 -0.91
C TYR A 88 -0.38 9.74 -0.38
N VAL A 89 -1.22 9.18 -1.25
CA VAL A 89 -1.99 7.95 -1.01
C VAL A 89 -1.36 6.81 -1.78
N GLU A 90 -1.02 5.76 -1.06
CA GLU A 90 -0.44 4.54 -1.60
C GLU A 90 -1.37 3.80 -2.57
N PRO A 91 -0.84 3.25 -3.67
CA PRO A 91 -1.57 2.31 -4.48
C PRO A 91 -1.50 0.89 -3.88
N PHE A 92 -2.61 0.40 -3.35
CA PHE A 92 -3.09 -0.99 -3.27
C PHE A 92 -2.18 -2.13 -2.72
N THR A 93 -0.90 -1.92 -2.40
CA THR A 93 0.03 -2.99 -1.99
C THR A 93 0.50 -2.93 -0.54
N GLY A 94 0.06 -1.95 0.26
CA GLY A 94 0.52 -1.79 1.65
C GLY A 94 1.99 -1.35 1.78
N GLU A 95 2.54 -0.76 0.72
CA GLU A 95 3.93 -0.29 0.61
C GLU A 95 4.16 1.11 1.22
N GLY A 96 3.17 1.69 1.90
CA GLY A 96 3.24 3.02 2.48
C GLY A 96 4.41 3.35 3.34
N MET A 97 4.66 2.44 4.26
CA MET A 97 5.81 2.56 5.13
C MET A 97 7.10 2.53 4.31
N GLY A 98 7.16 1.69 3.26
CA GLY A 98 8.26 1.67 2.31
C GLY A 98 8.45 3.00 1.59
N TRP A 99 7.37 3.63 1.11
CA TRP A 99 7.42 4.94 0.46
C TRP A 99 7.77 6.07 1.42
N ALA A 100 7.22 6.07 2.63
CA ALA A 100 7.55 7.06 3.65
C ALA A 100 9.03 6.96 4.05
N LEU A 101 9.55 5.74 4.24
CA LEU A 101 10.97 5.51 4.51
C LEU A 101 11.85 5.92 3.34
N ARG A 102 11.47 5.57 2.11
CA ARG A 102 12.20 5.99 0.91
C ARG A 102 12.21 7.51 0.76
N GLY A 103 11.08 8.15 0.98
CA GLY A 103 10.95 9.61 1.00
C GLY A 103 11.83 10.24 2.06
N ALA A 104 11.85 9.68 3.28
CA ALA A 104 12.73 10.15 4.35
C ALA A 104 14.22 10.02 4.01
N LEU A 105 14.62 8.91 3.38
CA LEU A 105 16.00 8.71 2.92
C LEU A 105 16.41 9.70 1.84
N GLU A 106 15.52 10.05 0.91
CA GLU A 106 15.80 11.04 -0.13
C GLU A 106 15.74 12.48 0.39
N LEU A 107 14.97 12.73 1.45
CA LEU A 107 14.90 14.02 2.13
C LEU A 107 16.12 14.28 3.04
N ALA A 108 16.73 13.24 3.60
CA ALA A 108 17.82 13.37 4.57
C ALA A 108 19.00 14.26 4.11
N PRO A 109 19.49 14.19 2.87
CA PRO A 109 20.55 15.09 2.39
C PRO A 109 20.12 16.58 2.36
N LEU A 110 18.85 16.86 2.05
CA LEU A 110 18.31 18.22 2.05
C LEU A 110 18.18 18.78 3.47
N VAL A 111 17.78 17.92 4.42
CA VAL A 111 17.73 18.27 5.85
C VAL A 111 19.15 18.57 6.35
N GLN A 112 20.13 17.74 6.02
CA GLN A 112 21.52 17.95 6.41
C GLN A 112 22.08 19.27 5.85
N ALA A 113 21.78 19.58 4.58
CA ALA A 113 22.13 20.87 3.99
C ALA A 113 21.46 22.03 4.74
N GLY A 114 20.15 21.94 5.01
CA GLY A 114 19.40 22.98 5.71
C GLY A 114 19.81 23.22 7.18
N VAL A 115 20.29 22.18 7.87
CA VAL A 115 20.88 22.31 9.21
C VAL A 115 22.19 23.09 9.18
N THR A 116 23.00 22.90 8.13
CA THR A 116 24.27 23.62 7.95
C THR A 116 24.02 25.05 7.50
N HIS A 117 23.16 25.22 6.49
CA HIS A 117 22.77 26.49 5.92
C HIS A 117 21.38 26.37 5.31
N TRP A 118 20.41 27.09 5.89
CA TRP A 118 19.04 27.07 5.40
C TRP A 118 18.90 27.92 4.13
N GLU A 119 18.36 27.31 3.07
CA GLU A 119 17.92 28.01 1.86
C GLU A 119 16.50 27.59 1.49
N GLU A 120 15.68 28.54 1.05
CA GLU A 120 14.32 28.28 0.58
C GLU A 120 14.29 27.34 -0.64
N THR A 121 15.38 27.35 -1.43
CA THR A 121 15.56 26.46 -2.60
C THR A 121 15.51 24.97 -2.23
N LEU A 122 15.80 24.62 -0.96
CA LEU A 122 15.73 23.23 -0.49
C LEU A 122 14.30 22.69 -0.51
N VAL A 123 13.30 23.52 -0.23
CA VAL A 123 11.88 23.12 -0.29
C VAL A 123 11.49 22.83 -1.74
N HIS A 124 11.89 23.68 -2.69
CA HIS A 124 11.64 23.43 -4.11
C HIS A 124 12.34 22.17 -4.63
N ARG A 125 13.58 21.90 -4.20
CA ARG A 125 14.27 20.64 -4.53
C ARG A 125 13.52 19.43 -3.98
N TRP A 126 12.99 19.53 -2.77
CA TRP A 126 12.16 18.47 -2.20
C TRP A 126 10.87 18.26 -3.01
N GLU A 127 10.20 19.34 -3.42
CA GLU A 127 9.02 19.27 -4.29
C GLU A 127 9.29 18.56 -5.60
N GLU A 128 10.41 18.83 -6.25
CA GLU A 128 10.79 18.15 -7.49
C GLU A 128 11.03 16.66 -7.28
N ILE A 129 11.78 16.29 -6.24
CA ILE A 129 12.07 14.89 -5.90
C ILE A 129 10.77 14.14 -5.62
N HIS A 130 9.91 14.70 -4.77
CA HIS A 130 8.63 14.12 -4.41
C HIS A 130 7.69 13.99 -5.62
N GLN A 131 7.63 15.00 -6.49
CA GLN A 131 6.83 14.91 -7.73
C GLN A 131 7.29 13.79 -8.65
N ARG A 132 8.61 13.58 -8.80
CA ARG A 132 9.16 12.47 -9.61
C ARG A 132 8.76 11.12 -9.03
N GLN A 133 8.83 10.96 -7.70
CA GLN A 133 8.36 9.76 -7.00
C GLN A 133 6.88 9.51 -7.25
N ILE A 134 6.01 10.51 -7.03
CA ILE A 134 4.56 10.40 -7.23
C ILE A 134 4.24 10.00 -8.68
N ARG A 135 4.85 10.67 -9.67
CA ARG A 135 4.59 10.38 -11.09
C ARG A 135 4.95 8.95 -11.45
N ARG A 136 6.09 8.45 -10.95
CA ARG A 136 6.52 7.07 -11.15
C ARG A 136 5.51 6.08 -10.57
N SER A 137 5.06 6.30 -9.34
CA SER A 137 4.10 5.40 -8.67
C SER A 137 2.72 5.44 -9.32
N GLN A 138 2.24 6.61 -9.72
CA GLN A 138 0.99 6.74 -10.48
C GLN A 138 1.07 6.04 -11.85
N HIS A 139 2.23 6.11 -12.52
CA HIS A 139 2.45 5.42 -13.79
C HIS A 139 2.39 3.90 -13.60
N ILE A 140 3.11 3.35 -12.61
CA ILE A 140 3.07 1.92 -12.28
C ILE A 140 1.64 1.48 -11.95
N CYS A 141 0.93 2.22 -11.11
CA CYS A 141 -0.45 1.92 -10.75
C CYS A 141 -1.39 1.93 -11.97
N LYS A 142 -1.25 2.91 -12.87
CA LYS A 142 -2.03 2.98 -14.12
C LYS A 142 -1.73 1.80 -15.04
N VAL A 143 -0.45 1.41 -15.18
CA VAL A 143 -0.04 0.25 -15.99
C VAL A 143 -0.62 -1.05 -15.43
N VAL A 144 -0.51 -1.26 -14.11
CA VAL A 144 -1.08 -2.44 -13.43
C VAL A 144 -2.60 -2.46 -13.57
N ALA A 145 -3.28 -1.35 -13.28
CA ALA A 145 -4.73 -1.26 -13.40
C ALA A 145 -5.22 -1.48 -14.84
N TRP A 146 -4.49 -0.95 -15.82
CA TRP A 146 -4.79 -1.16 -17.25
C TRP A 146 -4.59 -2.62 -17.67
N GLY A 147 -3.52 -3.27 -17.20
CA GLY A 147 -3.27 -4.69 -17.44
C GLY A 147 -4.35 -5.59 -16.83
N LEU A 148 -4.79 -5.27 -15.61
CA LEU A 148 -5.86 -6.00 -14.92
C LEU A 148 -7.25 -5.80 -15.58
N ARG A 149 -7.52 -4.63 -16.15
CA ARG A 149 -8.77 -4.34 -16.89
C ARG A 149 -8.86 -5.04 -18.24
N ARG A 150 -7.79 -5.67 -18.73
CA ARG A 150 -7.76 -6.44 -19.98
C ARG A 150 -7.63 -7.95 -19.67
N PRO A 151 -8.74 -8.71 -19.63
CA PRO A 151 -8.73 -10.10 -19.18
C PRO A 151 -7.82 -11.02 -20.01
N TRP A 152 -7.54 -10.68 -21.27
CA TRP A 152 -6.61 -11.43 -22.12
C TRP A 152 -5.13 -11.17 -21.76
N ILE A 153 -4.77 -9.97 -21.31
CA ILE A 153 -3.41 -9.64 -20.84
C ILE A 153 -3.15 -10.37 -19.53
N ALA A 154 -4.07 -10.30 -18.58
CA ALA A 154 -3.96 -11.03 -17.32
C ALA A 154 -3.83 -12.55 -17.55
N ARG A 155 -4.64 -13.12 -18.45
CA ARG A 155 -4.57 -14.55 -18.83
C ARG A 155 -3.26 -14.92 -19.54
N ARG A 156 -2.72 -14.03 -20.39
CA ARG A 156 -1.44 -14.27 -21.10
C ARG A 156 -0.26 -14.10 -20.16
N ALA A 157 -0.27 -13.11 -19.29
CA ALA A 157 0.73 -12.93 -18.24
C ALA A 157 0.77 -14.16 -17.33
N LEU A 158 -0.38 -14.65 -16.84
CA LEU A 158 -0.44 -15.87 -16.03
C LEU A 158 0.06 -17.12 -16.77
N ARG A 159 -0.19 -17.24 -18.08
CA ARG A 159 0.36 -18.34 -18.90
C ARG A 159 1.87 -18.22 -19.09
N VAL A 160 2.40 -17.02 -19.28
CA VAL A 160 3.85 -16.79 -19.43
C VAL A 160 4.58 -16.97 -18.09
N PHE A 161 4.01 -16.48 -16.98
CA PHE A 161 4.53 -16.71 -15.63
C PHE A 161 4.47 -18.20 -15.22
N GLY A 162 3.48 -18.95 -15.69
CA GLY A 162 3.42 -20.40 -15.51
C GLY A 162 4.43 -21.21 -16.34
N LEU A 163 5.06 -20.59 -17.35
CA LEU A 163 6.02 -21.25 -18.25
C LEU A 163 7.48 -20.87 -17.96
N ILE A 164 7.73 -19.81 -17.19
CA ILE A 164 9.07 -19.35 -16.83
C ILE A 164 9.15 -19.18 -15.31
N PRO A 165 9.51 -20.24 -14.55
CA PRO A 165 9.64 -20.19 -13.08
C PRO A 165 10.66 -19.15 -12.59
N GLY A 166 11.56 -18.68 -13.46
CA GLY A 166 12.61 -17.69 -13.14
C GLY A 166 12.15 -16.22 -13.10
N LEU A 167 10.98 -15.87 -13.63
CA LEU A 167 10.48 -14.48 -13.63
C LEU A 167 9.58 -14.13 -12.44
N ALA A 168 9.23 -15.12 -11.60
CA ALA A 168 8.53 -14.88 -10.34
C ALA A 168 9.46 -14.35 -9.22
N HIS A 169 10.77 -14.29 -9.47
CA HIS A 169 11.75 -13.96 -8.44
C HIS A 169 11.78 -12.49 -7.97
N PRO A 170 11.41 -11.45 -8.76
CA PRO A 170 11.37 -10.08 -8.22
C PRO A 170 10.09 -9.78 -7.42
N LEU A 171 9.05 -10.62 -7.53
CA LEU A 171 7.74 -10.38 -6.90
C LEU A 171 7.58 -11.08 -5.53
N VAL A 172 8.57 -11.89 -5.12
CA VAL A 172 8.57 -12.62 -3.82
C VAL A 172 9.72 -12.19 -2.90
N ILE A 173 10.59 -11.25 -3.31
CA ILE A 173 11.64 -10.72 -2.41
C ILE A 173 11.04 -9.62 -1.52
N HIS A 174 10.27 -10.05 -0.53
CA HIS A 174 10.26 -9.50 0.83
C HIS A 174 9.39 -10.41 1.71
N THR A 175 9.84 -11.62 1.98
CA THR A 175 9.37 -12.43 3.13
C THR A 175 10.42 -13.46 3.49
N SER A 176 11.57 -12.99 3.94
CA SER A 176 12.55 -13.82 4.64
C SER A 176 13.39 -12.96 5.58
N MET A 177 12.79 -12.57 6.71
CA MET A 177 13.58 -12.59 7.94
C MET A 177 13.29 -13.89 8.65
N THR A 178 14.14 -14.87 8.34
CA THR A 178 14.33 -16.09 9.11
C THR A 178 14.98 -15.69 10.44
N SER A 179 14.22 -15.57 11.52
CA SER A 179 14.79 -15.66 12.87
C SER A 179 14.68 -17.10 13.35
N HIS A 180 15.78 -17.83 13.17
CA HIS A 180 16.07 -19.00 13.99
C HIS A 180 16.07 -18.57 15.46
N ILE A 181 15.07 -19.00 16.25
CA ILE A 181 15.24 -19.08 17.70
C ILE A 181 15.40 -20.57 18.03
N ARG A 182 16.68 -20.92 18.16
CA ARG A 182 17.21 -22.16 18.69
C ARG A 182 16.62 -22.37 20.08
N GLY A 183 15.99 -23.53 20.31
CA GLY A 183 15.59 -23.96 21.64
C GLY A 183 16.82 -24.09 22.53
N GLY A 184 16.82 -23.34 23.63
CA GLY A 184 17.65 -23.60 24.80
C GLY A 184 16.75 -24.28 25.84
N ASN A 185 17.04 -25.56 26.10
CA ASN A 185 16.46 -26.32 27.19
C ASN A 185 16.93 -25.76 28.54
N SER A 186 16.02 -25.90 29.51
CA SER A 186 16.18 -26.21 30.94
C SER A 186 17.59 -26.48 31.46
#